data_AF-A0A2S9GP97-F1
#
_entry.id   AF-A0A2S9GP97-F1
#
_cell.length_a   1.000
_cell.length_b   1.000
_cell.length_c   1.000
_cell.angle_alpha   90.00
_cell.angle_beta   90.00
_cell.angle_gamma   90.00
#
_symmetry.space_group_name_H-M   'P 1'
#
loop_
_entity.id
_entity.type
_entity.pdbx_description
1 polymer ?
#
loop_
_entity_poly.entity_id
_entity_poly.type
_entity_poly.pdbx_seq_one_letter_code
_entity_poly.pdbx_strand_id
1 'polypeptide(L)' 'GEQRIDKNVADNVIAAMQPIAGYSGRALAGGRPSAAKTGTNQLGDTGDNRDAWMVGFTPSLSTAVWVGTTDGTKP' A
#
# COMPACT_ATOMS: atom_id res chain seq x y z
N GLY A 1 -9.02 -22.37 -0.44
CA GLY A 1 -8.20 -21.48 -1.28
C GLY A 1 -7.02 -22.26 -1.80
N GLU A 2 -6.47 -21.86 -2.95
CA GLU A 2 -5.30 -22.50 -3.57
C GLU A 2 -4.02 -21.75 -3.13
N GLN A 3 -2.94 -22.49 -2.83
CA GLN A 3 -1.66 -21.86 -2.49
C GLN A 3 -0.97 -21.35 -3.75
N ARG A 4 -0.92 -20.03 -3.92
CA ARG A 4 -0.29 -19.37 -5.08
C ARG A 4 1.13 -18.88 -4.85
N ILE A 5 1.51 -18.70 -3.59
CA ILE A 5 2.83 -18.24 -3.14
C ILE A 5 3.24 -19.15 -1.99
N ASP A 6 4.54 -19.45 -1.88
CA ASP A 6 5.07 -20.15 -0.72
C ASP A 6 4.75 -19.40 0.58
N LYS A 7 4.39 -20.14 1.63
CA LYS A 7 3.96 -19.53 2.89
C LYS A 7 5.07 -18.70 3.53
N ASN A 8 6.31 -19.16 3.51
CA ASN A 8 7.42 -18.44 4.12
C ASN A 8 7.75 -17.17 3.33
N VAL A 9 7.63 -17.21 2.00
CA VAL A 9 7.76 -16.00 1.17
C VAL A 9 6.68 -14.98 1.51
N ALA A 10 5.43 -15.42 1.62
CA ALA A 10 4.32 -14.53 1.98
C ALA A 10 4.50 -13.92 3.38
N ASP A 11 4.86 -14.73 4.37
CA ASP A 11 5.05 -14.30 5.76
C ASP A 11 6.22 -13.30 5.88
N ASN A 12 7.32 -13.51 5.14
CA ASN A 12 8.44 -12.57 5.11
C ASN A 12 8.06 -11.22 4.47
N VAL A 13 7.28 -11.23 3.39
CA VAL A 13 6.78 -9.99 2.78
C VAL A 13 5.84 -9.25 3.73
N ILE A 14 4.94 -9.98 4.41
CA ILE A 14 4.06 -9.41 5.44
C ILE A 14 4.88 -8.73 6.55
N ALA A 15 5.90 -9.43 7.08
CA ALA A 15 6.75 -8.90 8.15
C ALA A 15 7.44 -7.59 7.74
N ALA A 16 7.96 -7.52 6.52
CA ALA A 16 8.58 -6.30 6.00
C ALA A 16 7.59 -5.13 5.85
N MET A 17 6.32 -5.42 5.61
CA MET A 17 5.27 -4.41 5.38
C MET A 17 4.56 -3.94 6.66
N GLN A 18 4.68 -4.67 7.77
CA GLN A 18 4.02 -4.33 9.04
C GLN A 18 4.29 -2.91 9.57
N PRO A 19 5.53 -2.37 9.56
CA PRO A 19 5.78 -1.04 10.13
C PRO A 19 5.29 0.10 9.24
N ILE A 20 4.97 -0.15 7.97
CA ILE A 20 4.84 0.90 6.95
C ILE A 20 3.62 1.81 7.21
N ALA A 21 2.49 1.25 7.64
CA ALA A 21 1.32 2.07 7.97
C ALA A 21 1.62 3.05 9.11
N GLY A 22 2.37 2.60 10.13
CA GLY A 22 2.83 3.44 11.24
C GLY A 22 3.84 4.50 10.78
N TYR A 23 4.82 4.12 9.97
CA TYR A 23 5.81 5.04 9.39
C TYR A 23 5.14 6.16 8.57
N SER A 24 4.06 5.86 7.86
CA SER A 24 3.28 6.86 7.12
C SER A 24 2.29 7.68 7.98
N GLY A 25 2.23 7.46 9.30
CA GLY A 25 1.27 8.14 10.19
C GLY A 25 -0.18 7.69 9.98
N ARG A 26 -0.39 6.47 9.48
CA ARG A 26 -1.70 5.89 9.08
C ARG A 26 -1.97 4.54 9.74
N ALA A 27 -1.44 4.32 10.95
CA ALA A 27 -1.72 3.10 11.70
C ALA A 27 -3.23 2.94 11.95
N LEU A 28 -3.72 1.69 11.98
CA LEU A 28 -5.12 1.43 12.25
C LEU A 28 -5.46 1.76 13.71
N ALA A 29 -6.71 2.18 13.93
CA ALA A 29 -7.21 2.54 15.25
C ALA A 29 -7.05 1.40 16.27
N GLY A 30 -6.83 1.76 17.53
CA GLY A 30 -6.69 0.80 18.63
C GLY A 30 -5.45 -0.08 18.56
N GLY A 31 -4.41 0.32 17.81
CA GLY A 31 -3.17 -0.44 17.68
C GLY A 31 -3.32 -1.73 16.87
N ARG A 32 -4.38 -1.84 16.06
CA ARG A 32 -4.63 -3.04 15.26
C ARG A 32 -3.51 -3.24 14.22
N PRO A 33 -2.84 -4.41 14.18
CA PRO A 33 -1.78 -4.65 13.22
C PRO A 33 -2.28 -4.63 11.78
N SER A 34 -1.48 -4.07 10.88
CA SER A 34 -1.68 -4.12 9.44
C SER A 34 -0.35 -4.26 8.73
N ALA A 35 -0.38 -4.83 7.52
CA ALA A 35 0.72 -4.77 6.58
C ALA A 35 0.27 -3.86 5.42
N ALA A 36 1.10 -2.90 5.03
CA ALA A 36 0.72 -1.93 4.01
C ALA A 36 1.90 -1.46 3.16
N LYS A 37 1.60 -0.86 2.01
CA LYS A 37 2.58 -0.19 1.16
C LYS A 37 1.96 1.02 0.49
N THR A 38 2.72 2.12 0.49
CA THR A 38 2.42 3.32 -0.29
C THR A 38 3.03 3.24 -1.69
N GLY A 39 2.41 3.93 -2.64
CA GLY A 39 2.94 4.13 -3.98
C GLY A 39 2.74 5.57 -4.42
N THR A 40 3.70 6.09 -5.19
CA THR A 40 3.60 7.39 -5.83
C THR A 40 4.21 7.26 -7.22
N ASN A 41 3.52 7.74 -8.24
CA ASN A 41 4.05 7.75 -9.60
C ASN A 41 4.14 9.19 -10.08
N GLN A 42 5.26 9.56 -10.70
CA GLN A 42 5.53 10.92 -11.14
C GLN A 42 4.77 11.27 -12.42
N LEU A 43 4.50 12.56 -12.60
CA LEU A 43 3.96 13.14 -13.83
C LEU A 43 5.10 13.48 -14.78
N GLY A 44 5.54 12.49 -15.57
CA GLY A 44 6.72 12.67 -16.45
C GLY A 44 7.92 13.22 -15.68
N ASP A 45 8.64 14.17 -16.28
CA ASP A 45 9.81 14.82 -15.68
C ASP A 45 9.48 16.19 -15.03
N THR A 46 8.21 16.45 -14.68
CA THR A 46 7.80 17.77 -14.16
C THR A 46 8.22 18.01 -12.70
N GLY A 47 8.52 16.95 -11.97
CA GLY A 47 8.72 16.98 -10.51
C GLY A 47 7.43 16.82 -9.71
N ASP A 48 6.27 16.76 -10.36
CA ASP A 48 4.97 16.54 -9.71
C ASP A 48 4.59 15.05 -9.68
N ASN A 49 3.55 14.73 -8.90
CA ASN A 49 2.98 13.39 -8.80
C ASN A 49 1.72 13.29 -9.65
N ARG A 50 1.52 12.18 -10.35
CA ARG A 50 0.28 11.86 -11.09
C ARG A 50 -0.66 10.96 -10.28
N ASP A 51 -0.08 10.01 -9.55
CA ASP A 51 -0.83 8.98 -8.82
C ASP A 51 -0.31 8.85 -7.39
N ALA A 52 -1.24 8.64 -6.46
CA ALA A 52 -0.97 8.22 -5.11
C ALA A 52 -1.75 6.94 -4.77
N TRP A 53 -1.08 6.00 -4.10
CA TRP A 53 -1.63 4.71 -3.72
C TRP A 53 -1.36 4.40 -2.25
N MET A 54 -2.31 3.70 -1.64
CA MET A 54 -2.11 2.92 -0.42
C MET A 54 -2.81 1.57 -0.60
N VAL A 55 -2.04 0.49 -0.44
CA VAL A 55 -2.58 -0.86 -0.41
C VAL A 55 -2.20 -1.49 0.91
N GLY A 56 -3.16 -2.10 1.61
CA GLY A 56 -2.89 -2.72 2.89
C GLY A 56 -3.95 -3.72 3.29
N PHE A 57 -3.60 -4.56 4.26
CA PHE A 57 -4.46 -5.63 4.70
C PHE A 57 -4.26 -6.00 6.17
N THR A 58 -5.26 -6.71 6.67
CA THR A 58 -5.22 -7.56 7.85
C THR A 58 -5.53 -9.00 7.40
N PRO A 59 -5.34 -10.04 8.24
CA PRO A 59 -5.65 -11.42 7.82
C PRO A 59 -7.08 -11.63 7.33
N SER A 60 -8.03 -10.76 7.71
CA SER A 60 -9.45 -10.86 7.38
C SER A 60 -9.96 -9.84 6.36
N LEU A 61 -9.16 -8.85 5.93
CA LEU A 61 -9.59 -7.83 4.97
C LEU A 61 -8.39 -7.23 4.24
N SER A 62 -8.50 -7.09 2.92
CA SER A 62 -7.54 -6.38 2.07
C SER A 62 -8.21 -5.18 1.39
N THR A 63 -7.51 -4.07 1.26
CA THR A 63 -8.03 -2.84 0.66
C THR A 63 -6.94 -2.14 -0.14
N ALA A 64 -7.32 -1.63 -1.32
CA ALA A 64 -6.49 -0.80 -2.16
C ALA A 64 -7.21 0.53 -2.41
N VAL A 65 -6.49 1.64 -2.26
CA VAL A 65 -6.97 3.00 -2.56
C VAL A 65 -6.01 3.63 -3.55
N TRP A 66 -6.59 4.22 -4.59
CA TRP A 66 -5.92 5.08 -5.56
C TRP A 66 -6.52 6.47 -5.52
N VAL A 67 -5.66 7.46 -5.70
CA VAL A 67 -6.05 8.83 -5.97
C VAL A 67 -5.22 9.34 -7.15
N GLY A 68 -5.91 9.96 -8.11
CA GLY A 68 -5.32 10.62 -9.26
C GLY A 68 -6.37 11.42 -10.00
N THR A 69 -6.03 11.87 -11.21
CA THR A 69 -6.92 12.66 -12.07
C THR A 69 -7.49 11.80 -13.20
N THR A 70 -8.66 12.15 -13.72
CA THR A 70 -9.37 11.39 -14.77
C THR A 70 -8.50 11.15 -16.00
N ASP A 71 -7.73 12.16 -16.41
CA ASP A 71 -6.91 12.11 -17.62
C ASP A 71 -5.43 11.78 -17.31
N GLY A 72 -5.01 11.82 -16.05
CA GLY A 72 -3.62 11.55 -15.65
C GLY A 72 -2.59 12.55 -16.20
N THR A 73 -3.02 13.72 -16.68
CA THR A 73 -2.16 14.74 -17.27
C THR A 73 -1.89 15.94 -16.35
N LYS A 74 -2.49 15.92 -15.15
CA LYS A 74 -2.38 16.96 -14.14
C LYS A 74 -1.94 16.34 -12.82
N PRO A 75 -1.26 17.10 -11.95
CA PRO A 75 -0.99 16.71 -10.58
C PRO A 75 -2.27 16.39 -9.79
#